data_AF-W6LAL0-F1
#
_entry.id   AF-W6LAL0-F1
#
_cell.length_a   1.000
_cell.length_b   1.000
_cell.length_c   1.000
_cell.angle_alpha   90.00
_cell.angle_beta   90.00
_cell.angle_gamma   90.00
#
_symmetry.space_group_name_H-M   'P 1'
#
loop_
_entity.id
_entity.type
_entity.pdbx_description
1 polymer ?
#
loop_
_entity_poly.entity_id
_entity_poly.type
_entity_poly.pdbx_seq_one_letter_code
_entity_poly.pdbx_strand_id
1 'polypeptide(L)'
;MTSLKPSQTFWGSDISRVRLQRSLVVGFIGMLFILLLLFYAEDSNHIFFSPSMTSKDKMGDIFVRTTGPRVVIFVISDRIDDTLCYSVGSAYLSGLPVVVAGYQMPYNGFLSKFDFMESAIKNAQLNLEDVVIIIDSDTIFTGVDIHPFIDRFIAQSAAAPEELDTLAVRQDRAMAPIVANAEDCCWAPNLYLNSEDCAVGYEAVYEKVRAHAAAHPEHKLVLPFDQSPYRHPNSGVVIVRVWAK
;
A
#
# COMPACT_ATOMS: atom_id res chain seq x y z
N MET A 1 -78.88 -12.89 58.62
CA MET A 1 -77.48 -13.01 59.10
C MET A 1 -76.78 -14.02 58.22
N THR A 2 -76.05 -13.56 57.21
CA THR A 2 -75.16 -14.40 56.39
C THR A 2 -73.95 -13.54 56.05
N SER A 3 -72.82 -13.88 56.68
CA SER A 3 -71.55 -13.17 56.61
C SER A 3 -70.73 -13.69 55.45
N LEU A 4 -70.38 -12.82 54.50
CA LEU A 4 -69.48 -13.11 53.38
C LEU A 4 -68.03 -12.83 53.80
N LYS A 5 -67.17 -13.84 53.71
CA LYS A 5 -65.71 -13.69 53.81
C LYS A 5 -65.11 -13.44 52.42
N PRO A 6 -64.13 -12.53 52.27
CA PRO A 6 -63.40 -12.38 51.02
C PRO A 6 -62.21 -13.33 50.97
N SER A 7 -62.03 -14.04 49.84
CA SER A 7 -60.80 -14.77 49.55
C SER A 7 -59.82 -13.86 48.81
N GLN A 8 -58.69 -13.54 49.43
CA GLN A 8 -57.52 -12.99 48.74
C GLN A 8 -56.73 -14.14 48.13
N THR A 9 -56.72 -14.25 46.81
CA THR A 9 -55.76 -15.09 46.07
C THR A 9 -54.52 -14.28 45.73
N PHE A 10 -53.42 -14.68 46.34
CA PHE A 10 -52.06 -14.23 46.14
C PHE A 10 -51.51 -14.89 44.86
N TRP A 11 -51.30 -14.12 43.78
CA TRP A 11 -50.61 -14.58 42.56
C TRP A 11 -49.33 -13.78 42.37
N GLY A 12 -48.23 -14.34 42.86
CA GLY A 12 -46.90 -13.79 42.67
C GLY A 12 -45.86 -14.88 42.77
N SER A 13 -45.59 -15.60 41.67
CA SER A 13 -44.38 -16.44 41.58
C SER A 13 -43.88 -16.82 40.17
N ASP A 14 -44.49 -16.36 39.07
CA ASP A 14 -44.08 -16.87 37.73
C ASP A 14 -43.18 -15.95 36.88
N ILE A 15 -42.95 -14.70 37.29
CA ILE A 15 -42.17 -13.75 36.48
C ILE A 15 -40.65 -14.01 36.57
N SER A 16 -40.16 -14.65 37.65
CA SER A 16 -38.73 -14.86 37.87
C SER A 16 -38.12 -15.98 37.01
N ARG A 17 -38.87 -17.05 36.70
CA ARG A 17 -38.38 -18.17 35.87
C ARG A 17 -38.18 -17.79 34.41
N VAL A 18 -39.08 -16.98 33.84
CA VAL A 18 -39.01 -16.56 32.44
C VAL A 18 -37.83 -15.61 32.20
N ARG A 19 -37.48 -14.77 33.18
CA ARG A 19 -36.31 -13.87 33.11
C ARG A 19 -34.99 -14.63 33.18
N LEU A 20 -34.92 -15.68 34.00
CA LEU A 20 -33.72 -16.50 34.14
C LEU A 20 -33.41 -17.30 32.85
N GLN A 21 -34.44 -17.84 32.21
CA GLN A 21 -34.28 -18.60 30.96
C GLN A 21 -33.80 -17.72 29.79
N ARG A 22 -34.28 -16.48 29.67
CA ARG A 22 -33.80 -15.55 28.64
C ARG A 22 -32.33 -15.15 28.86
N SER A 23 -31.90 -15.00 30.11
CA SER A 23 -30.52 -14.67 30.46
C SER A 23 -29.54 -15.79 30.06
N LEU A 24 -29.93 -17.05 30.28
CA LEU A 24 -29.11 -18.21 29.92
C LEU A 24 -28.97 -18.39 28.41
N VAL A 25 -30.03 -18.14 27.64
CA VAL A 25 -29.98 -18.22 26.17
C VAL A 25 -29.06 -17.13 25.59
N VAL A 26 -29.14 -15.90 26.09
CA VAL A 26 -28.25 -14.80 25.63
C VAL A 26 -26.80 -15.07 26.01
N GLY A 27 -26.54 -15.57 27.22
CA GLY A 27 -25.20 -15.98 27.64
C GLY A 27 -24.63 -17.11 26.79
N PHE A 28 -25.45 -18.11 26.43
CA PHE A 28 -25.05 -19.22 25.58
C PHE A 28 -24.72 -18.76 24.15
N ILE A 29 -25.56 -17.90 23.56
CA ILE A 29 -25.31 -17.33 22.22
C ILE A 29 -24.02 -16.49 22.22
N GLY A 30 -23.82 -15.65 23.25
CA GLY A 30 -22.60 -14.85 23.38
C GLY A 30 -21.35 -15.71 23.51
N MET A 31 -21.39 -16.78 24.32
CA MET A 31 -20.26 -17.70 24.45
C MET A 31 -19.99 -18.46 23.15
N LEU A 32 -21.03 -18.85 22.41
CA LEU A 32 -20.90 -19.52 21.12
C LEU A 32 -20.25 -18.59 20.08
N PHE A 33 -20.58 -17.29 20.11
CA PHE A 33 -19.96 -16.28 19.25
C PHE A 33 -18.48 -16.08 19.57
N ILE A 34 -18.11 -16.02 20.85
CA ILE A 34 -16.70 -15.91 21.28
C ILE A 34 -15.92 -17.17 20.87
N LEU A 35 -16.50 -18.36 21.07
CA LEU A 35 -15.87 -19.62 20.64
C LEU A 35 -15.70 -19.70 19.12
N LEU A 36 -16.69 -19.24 18.35
CA LEU A 36 -16.58 -19.14 16.88
C LEU A 36 -15.49 -18.16 16.46
N LEU A 37 -15.38 -17.00 17.11
CA LEU A 37 -14.32 -16.03 16.84
C LEU A 37 -12.93 -16.58 17.18
N LEU A 38 -12.80 -17.31 18.29
CA LEU A 38 -11.54 -17.96 18.67
C LEU A 38 -11.17 -19.10 17.71
N PHE A 39 -12.14 -19.93 17.29
CA PHE A 39 -11.92 -20.97 16.29
C PHE A 39 -11.50 -20.40 14.93
N TYR A 40 -12.13 -19.30 14.49
CA TYR A 40 -11.76 -18.63 13.24
C TYR A 40 -10.40 -17.92 13.31
N ALA A 41 -10.00 -17.46 14.50
CA ALA A 41 -8.68 -16.87 14.71
C ALA A 41 -7.56 -17.92 14.71
N GLU A 42 -7.83 -19.15 15.16
CA GLU A 42 -6.83 -20.22 15.28
C GLU A 42 -6.59 -20.97 13.94
N ASP A 43 -7.59 -21.02 13.05
CA ASP A 43 -7.49 -21.62 11.71
C ASP A 43 -6.74 -20.72 10.67
N SER A 44 -6.28 -19.54 11.09
CA SER A 44 -5.44 -18.66 10.26
C SER A 44 -3.97 -19.11 10.20
N ASN A 45 -3.58 -20.15 10.94
CA ASN A 45 -2.22 -20.65 10.93
C ASN A 45 -1.99 -21.65 9.79
N HIS A 46 -1.28 -21.18 8.77
CA HIS A 46 -0.60 -21.97 7.73
C HIS A 46 -1.48 -22.72 6.72
N ILE A 47 -2.39 -22.00 6.04
CA ILE A 47 -2.72 -22.40 4.67
C ILE A 47 -1.55 -21.94 3.79
N PHE A 48 -0.72 -22.89 3.33
CA PHE A 48 0.19 -22.66 2.21
C PHE A 48 -0.65 -22.36 0.97
N PHE A 49 -0.95 -21.08 0.74
CA PHE A 49 -1.46 -20.67 -0.56
C PHE A 49 -0.27 -20.64 -1.51
N SER A 50 -0.24 -21.59 -2.45
CA SER A 50 0.39 -21.28 -3.74
C SER A 50 -0.38 -20.08 -4.30
N PRO A 51 0.28 -18.96 -4.65
CA PRO A 51 -0.43 -17.79 -5.15
C PRO A 51 -1.21 -18.24 -6.38
N SER A 52 -2.54 -18.35 -6.23
CA SER A 52 -3.37 -18.83 -7.33
C SER A 52 -3.33 -17.75 -8.39
N MET A 53 -2.76 -18.08 -9.56
CA MET A 53 -2.92 -17.27 -10.76
C MET A 53 -4.41 -16.99 -10.92
N THR A 54 -4.78 -15.72 -10.84
CA THR A 54 -6.07 -15.25 -11.33
C THR A 54 -6.23 -15.76 -12.75
N SER A 55 -7.35 -16.43 -13.05
CA SER A 55 -7.66 -16.89 -14.40
C SER A 55 -7.47 -15.75 -15.40
N LYS A 56 -6.98 -16.01 -16.62
CA LYS A 56 -6.67 -14.97 -17.62
C LYS A 56 -7.78 -13.91 -17.79
N ASP A 57 -9.05 -14.28 -17.62
CA ASP A 57 -10.19 -13.36 -17.68
C ASP A 57 -10.24 -12.31 -16.55
N LYS A 58 -9.65 -12.59 -15.38
CA LYS A 58 -9.55 -11.66 -14.23
C LYS A 58 -8.30 -10.80 -14.26
N MET A 59 -7.39 -11.06 -15.21
CA MET A 59 -6.15 -10.31 -15.32
C MET A 59 -6.37 -8.91 -15.90
N GLY A 60 -7.46 -8.67 -16.64
CA GLY A 60 -7.82 -7.33 -17.09
C GLY A 60 -8.17 -6.37 -15.94
N ASP A 61 -8.72 -6.92 -14.86
CA ASP A 61 -9.31 -6.14 -13.76
C ASP A 61 -8.26 -5.51 -12.82
N ILE A 62 -6.99 -5.90 -12.94
CA ILE A 62 -5.91 -5.38 -12.10
C ILE A 62 -5.26 -4.11 -12.67
N PHE A 63 -5.55 -3.79 -13.93
CA PHE A 63 -4.88 -2.71 -14.64
C PHE A 63 -5.65 -1.39 -14.48
N VAL A 64 -4.95 -0.35 -14.04
CA VAL A 64 -5.47 1.02 -14.04
C VAL A 64 -5.67 1.53 -15.47
N ARG A 65 -4.86 1.01 -16.40
CA ARG A 65 -4.88 1.37 -17.83
C ARG A 65 -4.62 0.13 -18.68
N THR A 66 -5.43 -0.05 -19.72
CA THR A 66 -5.35 -1.20 -20.64
C THR A 66 -4.99 -0.80 -22.09
N THR A 67 -4.96 0.50 -22.41
CA THR A 67 -4.57 1.02 -23.73
C THR A 67 -3.19 1.66 -23.69
N GLY A 68 -2.25 1.16 -24.49
CA GLY A 68 -0.83 1.55 -24.41
C GLY A 68 -0.11 0.77 -23.31
N PRO A 69 0.96 1.33 -22.70
CA PRO A 69 1.60 0.73 -21.53
C PRO A 69 0.58 0.45 -20.43
N ARG A 70 0.53 -0.80 -19.96
CA ARG A 70 -0.36 -1.18 -18.86
C ARG A 70 0.21 -0.63 -17.56
N VAL A 71 -0.68 -0.31 -16.63
CA VAL A 71 -0.29 0.24 -15.33
C VAL A 71 -0.91 -0.61 -14.22
N VAL A 72 -0.08 -1.10 -13.30
CA VAL A 72 -0.52 -1.84 -12.11
C VAL A 72 -0.05 -1.13 -10.86
N ILE A 73 -0.92 -1.08 -9.85
CA ILE A 73 -0.58 -0.58 -8.51
C ILE A 73 -0.43 -1.78 -7.58
N PHE A 74 0.77 -1.95 -7.03
CA PHE A 74 1.08 -2.91 -5.99
C PHE A 74 1.07 -2.26 -4.61
N VAL A 75 0.19 -2.73 -3.73
CA VAL A 75 0.24 -2.42 -2.30
C VAL A 75 1.09 -3.49 -1.63
N ILE A 76 2.20 -3.10 -1.01
CA ILE A 76 3.20 -4.02 -0.45
C ILE A 76 2.82 -4.38 0.98
N SER A 77 2.60 -5.67 1.23
CA SER A 77 2.45 -6.20 2.59
C SER A 77 2.71 -7.70 2.62
N ASP A 78 3.37 -8.18 3.68
CA ASP A 78 3.57 -9.61 3.96
C ASP A 78 2.36 -10.24 4.68
N ARG A 79 1.49 -9.42 5.27
CA ARG A 79 0.39 -9.82 6.15
C ARG A 79 -0.89 -9.04 5.90
N ILE A 80 -2.00 -9.53 6.45
CA ILE A 80 -3.25 -8.77 6.51
C ILE A 80 -3.33 -8.12 7.88
N ASP A 81 -3.35 -6.79 7.90
CA ASP A 81 -3.53 -5.97 9.09
C ASP A 81 -4.39 -4.74 8.77
N ASP A 82 -4.64 -3.91 9.79
CA ASP A 82 -5.47 -2.72 9.66
C ASP A 82 -4.91 -1.73 8.63
N THR A 83 -3.58 -1.55 8.58
CA THR A 83 -2.92 -0.70 7.59
C THR A 83 -3.24 -1.13 6.16
N LEU A 84 -3.02 -2.41 5.85
CA LEU A 84 -3.37 -2.95 4.54
C LEU A 84 -4.87 -2.78 4.24
N CYS A 85 -5.73 -3.06 5.22
CA CYS A 85 -7.18 -2.96 5.03
C CYS A 85 -7.61 -1.52 4.73
N TYR A 86 -7.04 -0.52 5.41
CA TYR A 86 -7.32 0.89 5.12
C TYR A 86 -6.76 1.31 3.76
N SER A 87 -5.55 0.89 3.40
CA SER A 87 -4.95 1.19 2.11
C SER A 87 -5.79 0.64 0.96
N VAL A 88 -6.06 -0.67 0.94
CA VAL A 88 -6.87 -1.32 -0.10
C VAL A 88 -8.30 -0.81 -0.10
N GLY A 89 -8.90 -0.58 1.08
CA GLY A 89 -10.23 0.00 1.21
C GLY A 89 -10.31 1.40 0.59
N SER A 90 -9.32 2.26 0.85
CA SER A 90 -9.26 3.60 0.26
C SER A 90 -9.03 3.58 -1.25
N ALA A 91 -8.24 2.62 -1.76
CA ALA A 91 -8.08 2.41 -3.20
C ALA A 91 -9.41 2.03 -3.87
N TYR A 92 -10.14 1.09 -3.26
CA TYR A 92 -11.46 0.67 -3.73
C TYR A 92 -12.45 1.84 -3.78
N LEU A 93 -12.50 2.65 -2.71
CA LEU A 93 -13.34 3.84 -2.65
C LEU A 93 -12.93 4.92 -3.68
N SER A 94 -11.65 4.92 -4.08
CA SER A 94 -11.11 5.81 -5.12
C SER A 94 -11.28 5.25 -6.54
N GLY A 95 -11.87 4.06 -6.71
CA GLY A 95 -12.02 3.41 -8.01
C GLY A 95 -10.70 2.94 -8.62
N LEU A 96 -9.66 2.71 -7.79
CA LEU A 96 -8.35 2.29 -8.24
C LEU A 96 -8.17 0.78 -8.06
N PRO A 97 -7.96 0.01 -9.14
CA PRO A 97 -7.60 -1.39 -9.01
C PRO A 97 -6.18 -1.49 -8.43
N VAL A 98 -6.04 -2.27 -7.35
CA VAL A 98 -4.77 -2.54 -6.68
C VAL A 98 -4.57 -4.03 -6.49
N VAL A 99 -3.32 -4.46 -6.45
CA VAL A 99 -2.92 -5.83 -6.15
C VAL A 99 -2.07 -5.82 -4.90
N VAL A 100 -2.38 -6.66 -3.92
CA VAL A 100 -1.51 -6.85 -2.76
C VAL A 100 -0.35 -7.75 -3.16
N ALA A 101 0.88 -7.25 -3.02
CA ALA A 101 2.11 -7.99 -3.32
C ALA A 101 2.88 -8.27 -2.02
N GLY A 102 3.33 -9.52 -1.87
CA GLY A 102 4.10 -9.96 -0.70
C GLY A 102 3.34 -10.84 0.29
N TYR A 103 2.02 -10.98 0.16
CA TYR A 103 1.24 -11.75 1.13
C TYR A 103 1.77 -13.19 1.28
N GLN A 104 2.05 -13.60 2.51
CA GLN A 104 2.68 -14.89 2.88
C GLN A 104 4.10 -15.12 2.34
N MET A 105 4.75 -14.11 1.74
CA MET A 105 6.16 -14.16 1.41
C MET A 105 7.01 -13.84 2.66
N PRO A 106 8.20 -14.43 2.82
CA PRO A 106 9.09 -14.10 3.93
C PRO A 106 9.47 -12.61 3.94
N TYR A 107 9.27 -11.94 5.07
CA TYR A 107 9.69 -10.57 5.29
C TYR A 107 11.03 -10.51 6.01
N ASN A 108 12.04 -9.98 5.32
CA ASN A 108 13.42 -9.85 5.80
C ASN A 108 13.82 -8.38 6.01
N GLY A 109 12.83 -7.51 6.27
CA GLY A 109 13.02 -6.07 6.45
C GLY A 109 12.60 -5.24 5.25
N PHE A 110 12.87 -3.94 5.30
CA PHE A 110 12.29 -2.95 4.38
C PHE A 110 12.59 -3.21 2.89
N LEU A 111 13.69 -3.91 2.57
CA LEU A 111 14.07 -4.25 1.20
C LEU A 111 13.23 -5.40 0.61
N SER A 112 12.52 -6.19 1.42
CA SER A 112 11.65 -7.27 0.92
C SER A 112 10.56 -6.76 -0.02
N LYS A 113 10.22 -5.47 0.02
CA LYS A 113 9.31 -4.86 -0.95
C LYS A 113 9.74 -5.03 -2.41
N PHE A 114 11.05 -5.03 -2.68
CA PHE A 114 11.57 -5.22 -4.04
C PHE A 114 11.43 -6.67 -4.50
N ASP A 115 11.66 -7.64 -3.60
CA ASP A 115 11.42 -9.06 -3.89
C ASP A 115 9.93 -9.34 -4.15
N PHE A 116 9.06 -8.68 -3.38
CA PHE A 116 7.60 -8.77 -3.52
C PHE A 116 7.16 -8.18 -4.86
N MET A 117 7.68 -7.00 -5.22
CA MET A 117 7.47 -6.37 -6.51
C MET A 117 7.91 -7.29 -7.66
N GLU A 118 9.14 -7.81 -7.64
CA GLU A 118 9.67 -8.68 -8.70
C GLU A 118 8.78 -9.91 -8.94
N SER A 119 8.36 -10.55 -7.84
CA SER A 119 7.47 -11.69 -7.88
C SER A 119 6.11 -11.32 -8.46
N ALA A 120 5.55 -10.17 -8.06
CA ALA A 120 4.28 -9.67 -8.56
C ALA A 120 4.33 -9.31 -10.05
N ILE A 121 5.39 -8.64 -10.52
CA ILE A 121 5.63 -8.33 -11.93
C ILE A 121 5.64 -9.61 -12.77
N LYS A 122 6.37 -10.63 -12.32
CA LYS A 122 6.45 -11.92 -13.01
C LYS A 122 5.08 -12.60 -13.07
N ASN A 123 4.35 -12.62 -11.95
CA ASN A 123 3.02 -13.24 -11.87
C ASN A 123 1.99 -12.50 -12.74
N ALA A 124 2.08 -11.17 -12.79
CA ALA A 124 1.24 -10.31 -13.63
C ALA A 124 1.65 -10.31 -15.12
N GLN A 125 2.75 -10.98 -15.48
CA GLN A 125 3.26 -11.05 -16.85
C GLN A 125 3.40 -9.66 -17.47
N LEU A 126 3.98 -8.71 -16.71
CA LEU A 126 4.19 -7.36 -17.22
C LEU A 126 5.29 -7.35 -18.28
N ASN A 127 5.08 -6.55 -19.31
CA ASN A 127 6.04 -6.29 -20.37
C ASN A 127 7.03 -5.22 -19.91
N LEU A 128 8.15 -5.09 -20.63
CA LEU A 128 9.18 -4.09 -20.32
C LEU A 128 8.65 -2.65 -20.43
N GLU A 129 7.73 -2.38 -21.37
CA GLU A 129 7.14 -1.04 -21.51
C GLU A 129 6.11 -0.68 -20.42
N ASP A 130 5.60 -1.67 -19.68
CA ASP A 130 4.56 -1.45 -18.67
C ASP A 130 5.08 -0.63 -17.48
N VAL A 131 4.15 -0.14 -16.68
CA VAL A 131 4.41 0.70 -15.51
C VAL A 131 3.91 0.01 -14.26
N VAL A 132 4.72 0.10 -13.21
CA VAL A 132 4.41 -0.36 -11.87
C VAL A 132 4.42 0.82 -10.93
N ILE A 133 3.41 0.89 -10.07
CA ILE A 133 3.39 1.79 -8.92
C ILE A 133 3.47 0.91 -7.67
N ILE A 134 4.53 1.06 -6.89
CA ILE A 134 4.74 0.38 -5.61
C ILE A 134 4.32 1.34 -4.51
N ILE A 135 3.49 0.85 -3.58
CA ILE A 135 2.95 1.64 -2.49
C ILE A 135 3.03 0.83 -1.19
N ASP A 136 3.55 1.42 -0.13
CA ASP A 136 3.54 0.80 1.21
C ASP A 136 2.11 0.72 1.76
N SER A 137 1.82 -0.32 2.54
CA SER A 137 0.48 -0.58 3.09
C SER A 137 -0.01 0.46 4.10
N ASP A 138 0.85 1.35 4.60
CA ASP A 138 0.49 2.48 5.44
C ASP A 138 0.09 3.74 4.63
N THR A 139 -0.01 3.63 3.30
CA THR A 139 -0.46 4.71 2.42
C THR A 139 -1.96 4.66 2.14
N ILE A 140 -2.62 5.82 2.15
CA ILE A 140 -4.05 5.98 1.84
C ILE A 140 -4.23 6.67 0.49
N PHE A 141 -5.16 6.17 -0.31
CA PHE A 141 -5.56 6.75 -1.58
C PHE A 141 -6.63 7.81 -1.36
N THR A 142 -6.37 9.03 -1.83
CA THR A 142 -7.33 10.15 -1.77
C THR A 142 -8.09 10.34 -3.09
N GLY A 143 -7.72 9.60 -4.14
CA GLY A 143 -8.37 9.62 -5.46
C GLY A 143 -8.07 10.86 -6.32
N VAL A 144 -7.30 11.83 -5.82
CA VAL A 144 -6.97 13.07 -6.54
C VAL A 144 -5.69 12.87 -7.38
N ASP A 145 -5.70 13.37 -8.62
CA ASP A 145 -4.55 13.56 -9.52
C ASP A 145 -3.70 12.33 -9.95
N ILE A 146 -4.06 11.10 -9.58
CA ILE A 146 -3.29 9.91 -9.97
C ILE A 146 -3.30 9.66 -11.49
N HIS A 147 -4.44 9.80 -12.16
CA HIS A 147 -4.54 9.56 -13.60
C HIS A 147 -3.75 10.59 -14.44
N PRO A 148 -3.91 11.92 -14.21
CA PRO A 148 -3.06 12.91 -14.89
C PRO A 148 -1.56 12.70 -14.65
N PHE A 149 -1.18 12.27 -13.44
CA PHE A 149 0.21 11.97 -13.14
C PHE A 149 0.72 10.76 -13.92
N ILE A 150 -0.04 9.66 -13.96
CA ILE A 150 0.28 8.46 -14.74
C ILE A 150 0.42 8.79 -16.23
N ASP A 151 -0.51 9.57 -16.77
CA ASP A 151 -0.48 9.98 -18.18
C ASP A 151 0.80 10.77 -18.49
N ARG A 152 1.16 11.72 -17.61
CA ARG A 152 2.39 12.49 -17.75
C ARG A 152 3.63 11.61 -17.62
N PHE A 153 3.67 10.69 -16.66
CA PHE A 153 4.77 9.74 -16.49
C PHE A 153 4.97 8.89 -17.76
N ILE A 154 3.90 8.33 -18.31
CA ILE A 154 3.96 7.53 -19.54
C ILE A 154 4.44 8.36 -20.73
N ALA A 155 3.99 9.62 -20.84
CA ALA A 155 4.34 10.49 -21.95
C ALA A 155 5.78 11.04 -21.87
N GLN A 156 6.33 11.22 -20.66
CA GLN A 156 7.61 11.88 -20.46
C GLN A 156 8.76 10.95 -20.05
N SER A 157 8.46 9.73 -19.59
CA SER A 157 9.49 8.72 -19.32
C SER A 157 9.76 7.89 -20.57
N ALA A 158 11.04 7.55 -20.78
CA ALA A 158 11.48 6.69 -21.87
C ALA A 158 10.76 5.33 -21.85
N ALA A 159 10.27 4.87 -22.99
CA ALA A 159 9.54 3.61 -23.07
C ALA A 159 10.48 2.40 -23.01
N ALA A 160 11.75 2.59 -23.40
CA ALA A 160 12.79 1.58 -23.40
C ALA A 160 14.16 2.18 -23.01
N PRO A 161 15.16 1.37 -22.60
CA PRO A 161 16.49 1.84 -22.21
C PRO A 161 17.18 2.73 -23.26
N GLU A 162 17.04 2.38 -24.54
CA GLU A 162 17.64 3.09 -25.67
C GLU A 162 17.03 4.47 -25.94
N GLU A 163 15.84 4.75 -25.41
CA GLU A 163 15.17 6.05 -25.53
C GLU A 163 15.50 7.00 -24.37
N LEU A 164 16.26 6.56 -23.37
CA LEU A 164 16.58 7.36 -22.19
C LEU A 164 17.55 8.50 -22.53
N ASP A 165 17.01 9.70 -22.72
CA ASP A 165 17.79 10.94 -22.73
C ASP A 165 18.04 11.40 -21.28
N THR A 166 19.14 10.92 -20.70
CA THR A 166 19.56 11.29 -19.33
C THR A 166 19.79 12.78 -19.15
N LEU A 167 20.18 13.51 -20.21
CA LEU A 167 20.37 14.96 -20.15
C LEU A 167 19.00 15.66 -20.10
N ALA A 168 18.02 15.24 -20.90
CA ALA A 168 16.66 15.77 -20.84
C ALA A 168 16.03 15.57 -19.46
N VAL A 169 16.25 14.41 -18.82
CA VAL A 169 15.78 14.17 -17.45
C VAL A 169 16.39 15.16 -16.46
N ARG A 170 17.71 15.38 -16.52
CA ARG A 170 18.40 16.35 -15.62
C ARG A 170 18.05 17.81 -15.91
N GLN A 171 17.52 18.09 -17.10
CA GLN A 171 17.02 19.40 -17.52
C GLN A 171 15.52 19.59 -17.26
N ASP A 172 14.85 18.63 -16.62
CA ASP A 172 13.40 18.64 -16.39
C ASP A 172 12.56 18.73 -17.69
N ARG A 173 13.13 18.28 -18.81
CA ARG A 173 12.44 18.17 -20.11
C ARG A 173 11.81 16.80 -20.35
N ALA A 174 12.21 15.81 -19.55
CA ALA A 174 11.72 14.44 -19.56
C ALA A 174 11.64 13.93 -18.12
N MET A 175 10.85 12.89 -17.89
CA MET A 175 10.73 12.26 -16.58
C MET A 175 11.67 11.07 -16.47
N ALA A 176 12.28 10.88 -15.30
CA ALA A 176 13.04 9.67 -15.04
C ALA A 176 12.12 8.43 -15.17
N PRO A 177 12.63 7.29 -15.68
CA PRO A 177 11.84 6.06 -15.79
C PRO A 177 11.58 5.40 -14.43
N ILE A 178 12.14 5.96 -13.36
CA ILE A 178 11.86 5.65 -11.96
C ILE A 178 11.71 6.98 -11.21
N VAL A 179 10.60 7.15 -10.50
CA VAL A 179 10.34 8.33 -9.65
C VAL A 179 9.90 7.82 -8.29
N ALA A 180 10.70 8.11 -7.28
CA ALA A 180 10.36 7.88 -5.88
C ALA A 180 9.69 9.14 -5.30
N ASN A 181 8.89 8.96 -4.27
CA ASN A 181 8.39 10.08 -3.48
C ASN A 181 9.56 10.86 -2.84
N ALA A 182 9.30 12.09 -2.43
CA ALA A 182 10.27 12.93 -1.73
C ALA A 182 9.79 13.26 -0.32
N GLU A 183 10.74 13.40 0.61
CA GLU A 183 10.48 13.76 2.00
C GLU A 183 11.50 14.80 2.51
N ASP A 184 11.16 15.46 3.61
CA ASP A 184 11.99 16.51 4.22
C ASP A 184 13.11 15.93 5.10
N CYS A 185 12.87 14.77 5.72
CA CYS A 185 13.80 14.08 6.59
C CYS A 185 14.62 13.01 5.86
N CYS A 186 15.84 12.73 6.31
CA CYS A 186 16.63 11.61 5.78
C CYS A 186 16.52 10.40 6.72
N TRP A 187 15.61 9.47 6.38
CA TRP A 187 15.43 8.25 7.15
C TRP A 187 16.22 7.09 6.56
N ALA A 188 17.44 6.89 7.05
CA ALA A 188 18.17 5.65 6.78
C ALA A 188 18.99 5.18 8.00
N PRO A 189 18.34 4.84 9.12
CA PRO A 189 19.04 4.36 10.32
C PRO A 189 19.81 3.04 10.09
N ASN A 190 19.50 2.31 9.02
CA ASN A 190 20.24 1.11 8.63
C ASN A 190 21.52 1.41 7.82
N LEU A 191 21.67 2.66 7.36
CA LEU A 191 22.87 3.17 6.69
C LEU A 191 23.69 4.07 7.61
N TYR A 192 23.08 4.67 8.63
CA TYR A 192 23.70 5.69 9.50
C TYR A 192 23.62 5.34 10.99
N LEU A 193 24.49 5.96 11.79
CA LEU A 193 24.64 5.68 13.22
C LEU A 193 23.48 6.23 14.07
N ASN A 194 22.73 7.20 13.58
CA ASN A 194 21.56 7.78 14.25
C ASN A 194 20.49 8.19 13.21
N SER A 195 19.26 8.40 13.68
CA SER A 195 18.11 8.81 12.85
C SER A 195 18.07 10.31 12.55
N GLU A 196 18.97 11.09 13.14
CA GLU A 196 19.02 12.55 13.04
C GLU A 196 20.10 13.05 12.07
N ASP A 197 21.15 12.26 11.81
CA ASP A 197 22.18 12.62 10.84
C ASP A 197 21.90 11.96 9.48
N CYS A 198 21.63 12.78 8.47
CA CYS A 198 21.84 12.37 7.09
C CYS A 198 23.28 11.86 6.94
N ALA A 199 23.53 10.86 6.08
CA ALA A 199 24.90 10.61 5.63
C ALA A 199 25.59 11.92 5.28
N VAL A 200 26.85 12.03 5.71
CA VAL A 200 27.84 13.01 5.22
C VAL A 200 27.93 13.02 3.67
N GLY A 201 27.32 12.04 2.99
CA GLY A 201 27.26 11.91 1.55
C GLY A 201 26.16 12.68 0.81
N TYR A 202 24.99 12.99 1.39
CA TYR A 202 23.90 13.61 0.60
C TYR A 202 24.24 15.04 0.17
N GLU A 203 24.67 15.87 1.11
CA GLU A 203 25.16 17.22 0.79
C GLU A 203 26.40 17.15 -0.11
N ALA A 204 27.29 16.17 0.08
CA ALA A 204 28.43 15.99 -0.82
C ALA A 204 28.01 15.62 -2.25
N VAL A 205 26.90 14.89 -2.44
CA VAL A 205 26.33 14.62 -3.76
C VAL A 205 25.71 15.89 -4.34
N TYR A 206 24.95 16.66 -3.56
CA TYR A 206 24.40 17.94 -4.02
C TYR A 206 25.49 18.93 -4.41
N GLU A 207 26.56 19.06 -3.63
CA GLU A 207 27.71 19.89 -3.98
C GLU A 207 28.36 19.46 -5.29
N LYS A 208 28.50 18.15 -5.53
CA LYS A 208 29.00 17.64 -6.83
C LYS A 208 28.07 18.00 -7.97
N VAL A 209 26.75 17.91 -7.79
CA VAL A 209 25.77 18.29 -8.81
C VAL A 209 25.82 19.79 -9.08
N ARG A 210 25.89 20.64 -8.05
CA ARG A 210 26.06 22.09 -8.19
C ARG A 210 27.35 22.45 -8.92
N ALA A 211 28.47 21.85 -8.52
CA ALA A 211 29.76 22.07 -9.18
C ALA A 211 29.71 21.66 -10.65
N HIS A 212 29.06 20.53 -10.96
CA HIS A 212 28.88 20.08 -12.34
C HIS A 212 28.00 21.05 -13.14
N ALA A 213 26.88 21.52 -12.58
CA ALA A 213 25.99 22.49 -13.22
C ALA A 213 26.69 23.83 -13.47
N ALA A 214 27.50 24.31 -12.52
CA ALA A 214 28.28 25.53 -12.67
C ALA A 214 29.38 25.40 -13.75
N ALA A 215 30.00 24.23 -13.86
CA ALA A 215 31.02 23.96 -14.88
C ALA A 215 30.44 23.76 -16.30
N HIS A 216 29.15 23.44 -16.42
CA HIS A 216 28.48 23.13 -17.69
C HIS A 216 27.18 23.93 -17.86
N PRO A 217 27.24 25.26 -17.96
CA PRO A 217 26.06 26.11 -18.08
C PRO A 217 25.22 25.82 -19.35
N GLU A 218 25.85 25.29 -20.41
CA GLU A 218 25.19 24.83 -21.63
C GLU A 218 24.17 23.72 -21.36
N HIS A 219 24.38 22.92 -20.31
CA HIS A 219 23.46 21.88 -19.91
C HIS A 219 22.23 22.41 -19.17
N LYS A 220 22.17 23.68 -18.73
CA LYS A 220 20.97 24.27 -18.11
C LYS A 220 20.30 23.36 -17.07
N LEU A 221 21.10 22.72 -16.22
CA LEU A 221 20.60 21.74 -15.25
C LEU A 221 19.70 22.42 -14.23
N VAL A 222 18.60 21.76 -13.88
CA VAL A 222 17.70 22.22 -12.82
C VAL A 222 18.19 21.70 -11.48
N LEU A 223 18.14 22.55 -10.44
CA LEU A 223 18.57 22.22 -9.08
C LEU A 223 17.36 22.27 -8.12
N PRO A 224 16.39 21.35 -8.26
CA PRO A 224 15.13 21.41 -7.51
C PRO A 224 15.32 21.19 -6.00
N PHE A 225 16.39 20.49 -5.61
CA PHE A 225 16.75 20.29 -4.20
C PHE A 225 17.19 21.58 -3.48
N ASP A 226 17.46 22.66 -4.22
CA ASP A 226 17.70 24.00 -3.65
C ASP A 226 16.39 24.81 -3.53
N GLN A 227 15.27 24.30 -4.06
CA GLN A 227 13.97 24.98 -4.12
C GLN A 227 12.89 24.34 -3.24
N SER A 228 13.09 23.10 -2.80
CA SER A 228 12.14 22.33 -2.00
C SER A 228 12.80 21.80 -0.73
N PRO A 229 12.12 21.85 0.43
CA PRO A 229 12.58 21.14 1.62
C PRO A 229 12.52 19.61 1.43
N TYR A 230 11.64 19.13 0.54
CA TYR A 230 11.48 17.73 0.18
C TYR A 230 12.54 17.31 -0.83
N ARG A 231 13.76 17.09 -0.35
CA ARG A 231 14.93 16.75 -1.18
C ARG A 231 15.45 15.35 -0.93
N HIS A 232 14.93 14.61 0.05
CA HIS A 232 15.37 13.24 0.30
C HIS A 232 14.44 12.24 -0.38
N PRO A 233 14.97 11.15 -0.97
CA PRO A 233 14.14 10.13 -1.58
C PRO A 233 13.41 9.30 -0.52
N ASN A 234 12.12 9.09 -0.72
CA ASN A 234 11.26 8.21 0.08
C ASN A 234 10.78 7.05 -0.80
N SER A 235 11.04 5.82 -0.35
CA SER A 235 10.64 4.60 -1.08
C SER A 235 9.26 4.06 -0.72
N GLY A 236 8.44 4.83 0.00
CA GLY A 236 7.08 4.45 0.37
C GLY A 236 6.13 4.44 -0.82
N VAL A 237 6.39 5.30 -1.81
CA VAL A 237 5.71 5.28 -3.11
C VAL A 237 6.74 5.44 -4.23
N VAL A 238 6.70 4.52 -5.19
CA VAL A 238 7.59 4.55 -6.37
C VAL A 238 6.77 4.24 -7.62
N ILE A 239 6.89 5.07 -8.66
CA ILE A 239 6.43 4.73 -10.01
C ILE A 239 7.64 4.39 -10.88
N VAL A 240 7.55 3.29 -11.65
CA VAL A 240 8.69 2.78 -12.41
C VAL A 240 8.24 2.09 -13.69
N ARG A 241 9.02 2.28 -14.77
CA ARG A 241 8.95 1.43 -15.96
C ARG A 241 9.50 0.05 -15.63
N VAL A 242 8.86 -1.02 -16.06
CA VAL A 242 9.30 -2.39 -15.73
C VAL A 242 10.73 -2.67 -16.20
N TRP A 243 11.22 -2.03 -17.27
CA TRP A 243 12.62 -2.17 -17.69
C TRP A 243 13.64 -1.46 -16.77
N ALA A 244 13.20 -0.47 -16.00
CA ALA A 244 14.05 0.43 -15.20
C ALA A 244 14.04 0.12 -13.68
N LYS A 245 13.47 -1.02 -13.30
CA LYS A 245 13.35 -1.49 -11.92
C LYS A 245 14.65 -2.08 -11.37
#